data_AF-A0A1W9W1Q8-F1
#
_entry.id   AF-A0A1W9W1Q8-F1
#
_cell.length_a   1.000
_cell.length_b   1.000
_cell.length_c   1.000
_cell.angle_alpha   90.00
_cell.angle_beta   90.00
_cell.angle_gamma   90.00
#
_symmetry.space_group_name_H-M   'P 1'
#
loop_
_entity.id
_entity.type
_entity.pdbx_description
1 polymer ?
#
loop_
_entity_poly.entity_id
_entity_poly.type
_entity_poly.pdbx_seq_one_letter_code
_entity_poly.pdbx_strand_id
1 'polypeptide(L)'
;MIENLATVDNLQVSDMISRVNQLEERMKLINMRLQLQFTIPRFEFVIEIDDKPVWTGLDLPIQFPEIFQKYPDEEITISWRSSPMVWI
;
A
#
# COMPACT_ATOMS: atom_id res chain seq x y z
N MET A 1 26.96 33.64 -15.76
CA MET A 1 27.47 32.28 -15.47
C MET A 1 26.61 31.51 -14.44
N ILE A 2 25.49 32.07 -13.95
CA ILE A 2 24.65 31.47 -12.89
C ILE A 2 23.44 30.69 -13.47
N GLU A 3 22.92 31.09 -14.63
CA GLU A 3 21.75 30.44 -15.27
C GLU A 3 22.02 28.99 -15.73
N ASN A 4 23.28 28.66 -16.05
CA ASN A 4 23.67 27.32 -16.48
C ASN A 4 23.78 26.31 -15.32
N LEU A 5 23.95 26.77 -14.07
CA LEU A 5 23.97 25.87 -12.90
C LEU A 5 22.56 25.49 -12.46
N ALA A 6 21.64 26.48 -12.41
CA ALA A 6 20.24 26.23 -12.03
C ALA A 6 19.50 25.30 -13.01
N THR A 7 19.87 25.31 -14.29
CA THR A 7 19.31 24.42 -15.32
C THR A 7 19.83 22.99 -15.21
N VAL A 8 21.11 22.80 -14.87
CA VAL A 8 21.71 21.48 -14.63
C VAL A 8 21.13 20.84 -13.37
N ASP A 9 21.01 21.61 -12.27
CA ASP A 9 20.41 21.12 -11.03
C ASP A 9 18.93 20.73 -11.22
N ASN A 10 18.16 21.52 -11.98
CA ASN A 10 16.77 21.18 -12.30
C ASN A 10 16.63 19.94 -13.18
N LEU A 11 17.54 19.71 -14.12
CA LEU A 11 17.57 18.49 -14.94
C LEU A 11 17.90 17.26 -14.09
N GLN A 12 18.83 17.41 -13.13
CA GLN A 12 19.22 16.32 -12.23
C GLN A 12 18.09 15.95 -11.27
N VAL A 13 17.37 16.94 -10.73
CA VAL A 13 16.19 16.70 -9.88
C VAL A 13 15.07 16.01 -10.68
N SER A 14 14.82 16.45 -11.91
CA SER A 14 13.82 15.82 -12.79
C SER A 14 14.15 14.35 -13.10
N ASP A 15 15.42 14.04 -13.37
CA ASP A 15 15.88 12.66 -13.58
C ASP A 15 15.72 11.81 -12.32
N MET A 16 16.06 12.35 -11.15
CA MET A 16 15.85 11.66 -9.87
C MET A 16 14.36 11.36 -9.62
N ILE A 17 13.46 12.32 -9.86
CA ILE A 17 12.01 12.12 -9.73
C ILE A 17 11.53 11.03 -10.69
N SER A 18 11.96 11.06 -11.95
CA SER A 18 11.60 10.04 -12.94
C SER A 18 12.02 8.64 -12.50
N ARG A 19 13.25 8.49 -11.99
CA ARG A 19 13.78 7.23 -11.50
C ARG A 19 13.03 6.72 -10.27
N VAL A 20 12.64 7.60 -9.35
CA VAL A 20 11.82 7.23 -8.19
C VAL A 20 10.45 6.73 -8.63
N ASN A 21 9.77 7.45 -9.53
CA ASN A 21 8.47 7.03 -10.06
C ASN A 21 8.54 5.65 -10.74
N GLN A 22 9.58 5.41 -11.54
CA GLN A 22 9.81 4.09 -12.17
C GLN A 22 10.04 2.98 -11.14
N LEU A 23 10.75 3.28 -10.04
CA LEU A 23 10.95 2.32 -8.95
C LEU A 23 9.63 2.01 -8.24
N GLU A 24 8.81 3.02 -7.97
CA GLU A 24 7.48 2.82 -7.36
C GLU A 24 6.57 1.95 -8.23
N GLU A 25 6.55 2.19 -9.54
CA GLU A 25 5.77 1.37 -10.49
C GLU A 25 6.26 -0.09 -10.52
N ARG A 26 7.58 -0.31 -10.55
CA ARG A 26 8.16 -1.66 -10.50
C ARG A 26 7.84 -2.35 -9.18
N MET A 27 7.89 -1.62 -8.06
CA MET A 27 7.55 -2.16 -6.74
C MET A 27 6.07 -2.59 -6.69
N LYS A 28 5.16 -1.78 -7.25
CA LYS A 28 3.73 -2.13 -7.37
C LYS A 28 3.54 -3.41 -8.20
N LEU A 29 4.23 -3.54 -9.33
CA LEU A 29 4.17 -4.74 -10.18
C LEU A 29 4.72 -5.99 -9.47
N ILE A 30 5.83 -5.87 -8.75
CA ILE A 30 6.41 -6.98 -7.97
C ILE A 30 5.43 -7.41 -6.87
N ASN A 31 4.89 -6.46 -6.12
CA ASN A 31 3.93 -6.76 -5.05
C ASN A 31 2.69 -7.48 -5.60
N MET A 32 2.13 -6.99 -6.71
CA MET A 32 1.01 -7.65 -7.39
C MET A 32 1.35 -9.07 -7.80
N ARG A 33 2.53 -9.32 -8.39
CA ARG A 33 2.97 -10.66 -8.78
C ARG A 33 3.14 -11.59 -7.59
N LEU A 34 3.74 -11.12 -6.50
CA LEU A 34 3.93 -11.91 -5.29
C LEU A 34 2.58 -12.30 -4.66
N GLN A 35 1.61 -11.39 -4.64
CA GLN A 35 0.26 -11.68 -4.14
C GLN A 35 -0.54 -12.67 -5.03
N LEU A 36 -0.15 -12.85 -6.29
CA LEU A 36 -0.75 -13.82 -7.20
C LEU A 36 -0.08 -15.21 -7.14
N GLN A 37 1.07 -15.35 -6.45
CA GLN A 37 1.70 -16.66 -6.29
C GLN A 37 1.02 -17.47 -5.20
N PHE A 38 0.45 -18.61 -5.58
CA PHE A 38 -0.20 -19.56 -4.66
C PHE A 38 0.73 -20.13 -3.57
N THR A 39 2.05 -19.99 -3.75
CA THR A 39 3.09 -20.50 -2.83
C THR A 39 3.60 -19.46 -1.84
N ILE A 40 3.06 -18.23 -1.84
CA ILE A 40 3.42 -17.20 -0.86
C ILE A 40 2.15 -16.86 -0.05
N PRO A 41 2.21 -16.86 1.29
CA PRO A 41 1.09 -16.39 2.09
C PRO A 41 0.73 -14.95 1.69
N ARG A 42 -0.53 -14.72 1.33
CA ARG A 42 -1.01 -13.36 1.04
C ARG A 42 -1.07 -12.59 2.34
N PHE A 43 -0.67 -11.31 2.35
CA PHE A 43 -0.90 -10.44 3.49
C PHE A 43 -2.20 -9.70 3.29
N GLU A 44 -3.06 -9.69 4.29
CA GLU A 44 -4.30 -8.90 4.30
C GLU A 44 -4.36 -8.08 5.58
N PHE A 45 -4.90 -6.87 5.47
CA PHE A 45 -5.30 -6.08 6.61
C PHE A 45 -6.59 -6.66 7.19
N VAL A 46 -6.73 -6.58 8.50
CA VAL A 46 -7.95 -6.88 9.23
C VAL A 46 -8.32 -5.62 10.01
N ILE A 47 -9.58 -5.19 9.88
CA ILE A 47 -10.16 -4.16 10.73
C ILE A 47 -11.08 -4.86 11.72
N GLU A 48 -10.86 -4.61 13.00
CA GLU A 48 -11.58 -5.21 14.12
C GLU A 48 -12.25 -4.13 14.98
N ILE A 49 -13.46 -4.43 15.43
CA ILE A 49 -14.25 -3.63 16.38
C ILE A 49 -14.74 -4.60 17.44
N ASP A 50 -14.52 -4.31 18.72
CA ASP A 50 -14.81 -5.22 19.84
C ASP A 50 -14.27 -6.65 19.60
N ASP A 51 -13.00 -6.76 19.18
CA ASP A 51 -12.31 -8.01 18.85
C ASP A 51 -12.99 -8.85 17.74
N LYS A 52 -13.88 -8.24 16.94
CA LYS A 52 -14.55 -8.92 15.81
C LYS A 52 -14.10 -8.34 14.47
N PRO A 53 -13.70 -9.19 13.50
CA PRO A 53 -13.33 -8.71 12.18
C PRO A 53 -14.56 -8.19 11.44
N VAL A 54 -14.53 -6.90 11.10
CA VAL A 54 -15.58 -6.25 10.28
C VAL A 54 -15.19 -6.19 8.81
N TRP A 55 -13.89 -6.26 8.52
CA TRP A 55 -13.37 -6.28 7.15
C TRP A 55 -11.99 -6.91 7.06
N THR A 56 -11.72 -7.55 5.93
CA THR A 56 -10.39 -8.04 5.55
C THR A 56 -10.08 -7.74 4.10
N GLY A 57 -8.88 -7.27 3.79
CA GLY A 57 -8.49 -7.01 2.40
C GLY A 57 -7.14 -6.32 2.24
N LEU A 58 -6.84 -5.89 1.02
CA LEU A 58 -5.55 -5.28 0.67
C LEU A 58 -5.60 -3.75 0.67
N ASP A 59 -6.77 -3.18 0.38
CA ASP A 59 -6.95 -1.76 0.10
C ASP A 59 -7.42 -0.97 1.31
N LEU A 60 -6.64 -1.01 2.40
CA LEU A 60 -6.95 -0.30 3.65
C LEU A 60 -7.30 1.19 3.45
N PRO A 61 -6.57 1.99 2.64
CA PRO A 61 -6.89 3.42 2.47
C PRO A 61 -8.25 3.69 1.82
N ILE A 62 -8.75 2.73 1.03
CA ILE A 62 -10.07 2.84 0.39
C ILE A 62 -11.15 2.50 1.41
N GLN A 63 -10.98 1.40 2.16
CA GLN A 63 -12.02 0.89 3.03
C GLN A 63 -12.12 1.59 4.39
N PHE A 64 -10.98 2.01 4.97
CA PHE A 64 -10.94 2.56 6.31
C PHE A 64 -11.85 3.79 6.51
N PRO A 65 -11.91 4.79 5.60
CA PRO A 65 -12.79 5.94 5.76
C PRO A 65 -14.27 5.56 5.88
N GLU A 66 -14.73 4.58 5.10
CA GLU A 66 -16.13 4.12 5.13
C GLU A 66 -16.47 3.43 6.46
N ILE A 67 -15.54 2.61 6.97
CA ILE A 67 -15.72 1.90 8.24
C ILE A 67 -15.69 2.89 9.41
N PHE A 68 -14.74 3.83 9.40
CA PHE A 68 -14.65 4.86 10.44
C PHE A 68 -15.92 5.71 10.52
N GLN A 69 -16.52 6.06 9.37
CA GLN A 69 -17.80 6.78 9.35
C GLN A 69 -18.96 5.97 9.91
N LYS A 70 -18.93 4.64 9.75
CA LYS A 70 -19.98 3.74 10.24
C LYS A 70 -19.88 3.45 11.74
N TYR A 71 -18.67 3.55 12.30
CA TYR A 71 -18.37 3.26 13.70
C TYR A 71 -17.58 4.42 14.34
N PRO A 72 -18.18 5.62 14.46
CA PRO A 72 -17.47 6.83 14.86
C PRO A 72 -17.03 6.83 16.33
N ASP A 73 -17.71 6.07 17.18
CA ASP A 73 -17.49 6.04 18.63
C ASP A 73 -16.82 4.75 19.12
N GLU A 74 -16.51 3.83 18.21
CA GLU A 74 -15.94 2.51 18.55
C GLU A 74 -14.41 2.52 18.50
N GLU A 75 -13.78 1.70 19.34
CA GLU A 75 -12.34 1.44 19.23
C GLU A 75 -12.06 0.56 18.01
N ILE A 76 -11.28 1.09 17.08
CA ILE A 76 -10.91 0.38 15.85
C ILE A 76 -9.48 -0.14 15.99
N THR A 77 -9.34 -1.46 15.93
CA THR A 77 -8.03 -2.11 15.82
C THR A 77 -7.74 -2.44 14.35
N ILE A 78 -6.57 -2.06 13.88
CA ILE A 78 -6.07 -2.41 12.54
C ILE A 78 -4.87 -3.33 12.73
N SER A 79 -4.97 -4.55 12.22
CA SER A 79 -3.89 -5.51 12.21
C SER A 79 -3.62 -6.00 10.77
N TRP A 80 -2.52 -6.71 10.59
CA TRP A 80 -2.23 -7.41 9.34
C TRP A 80 -1.92 -8.87 9.67
N ARG A 81 -2.36 -9.78 8.81
CA ARG A 81 -2.12 -11.22 8.96
C ARG A 81 -1.73 -11.84 7.63
N SER A 82 -1.02 -12.97 7.71
CA SER A 82 -0.90 -13.86 6.57
C SER A 82 -2.23 -14.61 6.39
N SER A 83 -2.92 -14.36 5.28
CA SER A 83 -4.07 -15.13 4.83
C SER A 83 -3.62 -16.57 4.53
N PRO A 84 -4.30 -17.59 5.08
CA PRO A 84 -3.92 -18.98 4.89
C PRO A 84 -3.92 -19.35 3.40
N MET A 85 -2.93 -20.14 2.97
CA MET A 85 -2.96 -20.74 1.63
C MET A 85 -4.18 -21.64 1.53
N VAL A 86 -5.17 -21.23 0.75
CA VAL A 86 -6.24 -22.13 0.33
C VAL A 86 -5.66 -22.95 -0.83
N TRP A 87 -5.20 -24.17 -0.53
CA TRP A 87 -5.00 -25.19 -1.56
C TRP A 87 -6.40 -25.58 -2.06
N ILE A 88 -6.74 -25.18 -3.28
CA ILE A 88 -7.95 -25.66 -3.98
C ILE A 88 -7.61 -26.99 -4.65
#